data_AF-A0A934FVD7-F1
#
_entry.id   AF-A0A934FVD7-F1
#
_cell.length_a   1.000
_cell.length_b   1.000
_cell.length_c   1.000
_cell.angle_alpha   90.00
_cell.angle_beta   90.00
_cell.angle_gamma   90.00
#
_symmetry.space_group_name_H-M   'P 1'
#
loop_
_entity.id
_entity.type
_entity.pdbx_description
1 polymer ?
#
loop_
_entity_poly.entity_id
_entity_poly.type
_entity_poly.pdbx_seq_one_letter_code
_entity_poly.pdbx_strand_id
1 'polypeptide(L)'
;MSTRNDRRTATIAVLLRVLAPERDVVAIAEAPVDLTHRVLRDGILVLETDHRRRLEFEVRARNEYWDLLPILELYRGTVLRDA
;
A
#
# COMPACT_ATOMS: atom_id res chain seq x y z
N MET A 1 7.32 14.28 6.27
CA MET A 1 8.56 13.51 6.07
C MET A 1 9.03 12.96 7.42
N SER A 2 8.68 11.73 7.76
CA SER A 2 9.10 11.09 9.01
C SER A 2 10.28 10.16 8.72
N THR A 3 11.50 10.65 9.01
CA THR A 3 12.80 9.98 8.77
C THR A 3 12.93 8.58 9.38
N ARG A 4 12.03 8.20 10.30
CA ARG A 4 12.04 6.89 10.97
C ARG A 4 11.42 5.78 10.11
N ASN A 5 10.37 6.07 9.34
CA ASN A 5 9.71 5.05 8.52
C ASN A 5 10.62 4.63 7.35
N ASP A 6 11.28 5.62 6.77
CA ASP A 6 12.19 5.49 5.63
C ASP A 6 13.37 4.54 5.92
N ARG A 7 13.98 4.66 7.11
CA ARG A 7 15.08 3.78 7.54
C ARG A 7 14.64 2.32 7.70
N ARG A 8 13.44 2.06 8.25
CA ARG A 8 12.93 0.70 8.43
C ARG A 8 12.64 0.03 7.10
N THR A 9 12.00 0.75 6.18
CA THR A 9 11.78 0.28 4.81
C THR A 9 13.11 -0.06 4.13
N ALA A 10 14.11 0.82 4.25
CA ALA A 10 15.43 0.58 3.67
C ALA A 10 16.12 -0.67 4.25
N THR A 11 16.06 -0.90 5.56
CA THR A 11 16.63 -2.11 6.17
C THR A 11 15.94 -3.38 5.67
N ILE A 12 14.61 -3.41 5.64
CA ILE A 12 13.85 -4.57 5.13
C ILE A 12 14.14 -4.80 3.65
N ALA A 13 14.22 -3.73 2.86
CA ALA A 13 14.55 -3.80 1.44
C ALA A 13 15.93 -4.42 1.20
N VAL A 14 16.94 -3.99 1.96
CA VAL A 14 18.29 -4.58 1.86
C VAL A 14 18.28 -6.05 2.28
N LEU A 15 17.58 -6.40 3.36
CA LEU A 15 17.48 -7.78 3.84
C LEU A 15 16.80 -8.69 2.80
N LEU A 16 15.66 -8.27 2.26
CA LEU A 16 14.93 -9.03 1.26
C LEU A 16 15.70 -9.14 -0.05
N ARG A 17 16.49 -8.13 -0.43
CA ARG A 17 17.35 -8.23 -1.60
C ARG A 17 18.36 -9.38 -1.51
N VAL A 18 18.78 -9.76 -0.30
CA VAL A 18 19.69 -10.90 -0.07
C VAL A 18 18.92 -12.21 0.10
N LEU A 19 17.81 -12.20 0.84
CA LEU A 19 17.09 -13.42 1.22
C LEU A 19 16.02 -13.87 0.21
N ALA A 20 15.45 -12.92 -0.54
CA ALA A 20 14.33 -13.12 -1.44
C ALA A 20 14.36 -12.04 -2.56
N PRO A 21 15.36 -12.07 -3.46
CA PRO A 21 15.62 -11.00 -4.43
C PRO A 21 14.46 -10.71 -5.39
N GLU A 22 13.54 -11.66 -5.56
CA GLU A 22 12.35 -11.54 -6.40
C GLU A 22 11.19 -10.79 -5.71
N ARG A 23 11.39 -10.26 -4.49
CA ARG A 23 10.34 -9.61 -3.69
C ARG A 23 10.59 -8.12 -3.54
N ASP A 24 9.60 -7.34 -3.96
CA ASP A 24 9.60 -5.89 -3.80
C ASP A 24 9.13 -5.45 -2.41
N VAL A 25 9.64 -4.30 -1.98
CA VAL A 25 9.28 -3.67 -0.71
C VAL A 25 8.72 -2.28 -0.99
N VAL A 26 7.52 -2.01 -0.48
CA VAL A 26 6.85 -0.72 -0.66
C VAL A 26 6.48 -0.15 0.71
N ALA A 27 6.78 1.13 0.92
CA ALA A 27 6.27 1.87 2.06
C ALA A 27 4.78 2.21 1.82
N ILE A 28 3.88 1.37 2.32
CA ILE A 28 2.43 1.49 2.06
C ILE A 28 1.84 2.86 2.46
N ALA A 29 2.43 3.55 3.45
CA ALA A 29 1.97 4.86 3.87
C ALA A 29 2.17 5.98 2.82
N GLU A 30 3.01 5.73 1.82
CA GLU A 30 3.35 6.66 0.73
C GLU A 30 2.96 6.08 -0.64
N ALA A 31 2.38 4.88 -0.64
CA ALA A 31 1.95 4.20 -1.86
C ALA A 31 0.68 4.85 -2.42
N PRO A 32 0.46 4.77 -3.74
CA PRO A 32 -0.81 5.13 -4.36
C PRO A 32 -2.00 4.45 -3.68
N VAL A 33 -3.13 5.16 -3.64
CA VAL A 33 -4.35 4.74 -2.94
C VAL A 33 -4.85 3.38 -3.44
N ASP A 34 -4.74 3.10 -4.74
CA ASP A 34 -5.17 1.84 -5.33
C ASP A 34 -4.27 0.67 -4.90
N LEU A 35 -2.94 0.86 -4.85
CA LEU A 35 -2.00 -0.13 -4.35
C LEU A 35 -2.22 -0.39 -2.85
N THR A 36 -2.38 0.69 -2.07
CA THR A 36 -2.70 0.60 -0.65
C THR A 36 -3.99 -0.20 -0.42
N HIS A 37 -5.05 0.08 -1.18
CA HIS A 37 -6.30 -0.67 -1.10
C HIS A 37 -6.09 -2.17 -1.40
N ARG A 38 -5.34 -2.54 -2.44
CA ARG A 38 -5.05 -3.95 -2.76
C ARG A 38 -4.32 -4.65 -1.62
N VAL A 39 -3.31 -4.01 -1.03
CA VAL A 39 -2.59 -4.60 0.12
C VAL A 39 -3.52 -4.79 1.31
N LEU A 40 -4.43 -3.84 1.59
CA LEU A 40 -5.40 -3.96 2.68
C LEU A 40 -6.52 -4.97 2.41
N ARG A 41 -6.82 -5.25 1.15
CA ARG A 41 -7.86 -6.20 0.72
C ARG A 41 -7.33 -7.64 0.70
N ASP A 42 -6.17 -7.83 0.10
CA ASP A 42 -5.66 -9.16 -0.28
C ASP A 42 -4.37 -9.53 0.48
N GLY A 43 -3.73 -8.58 1.15
CA GLY A 43 -2.47 -8.79 1.85
C GLY A 43 -2.61 -9.58 3.14
N ILE A 44 -1.50 -10.22 3.53
CA ILE A 44 -1.37 -10.95 4.80
C ILE A 44 -0.59 -10.07 5.77
N LEU A 45 -1.15 -9.82 6.95
CA LEU A 45 -0.46 -9.11 8.01
C LEU A 45 0.62 -10.00 8.62
N VAL A 46 1.89 -9.66 8.39
CA VAL A 46 3.04 -10.41 8.91
C VAL A 46 3.44 -9.94 10.32
N LEU A 47 3.35 -8.63 10.58
CA LEU A 47 3.75 -8.02 11.85
C LEU A 47 2.87 -6.81 12.18
N GLU A 48 2.40 -6.74 13.41
CA GLU A 48 1.81 -5.55 14.01
C GLU A 48 2.56 -5.20 15.30
N THR A 49 2.96 -3.94 15.43
CA THR A 49 3.57 -3.43 16.67
C THR A 49 2.66 -2.48 17.44
N ASP A 50 1.63 -1.93 16.79
CA ASP A 50 0.66 -1.00 17.37
C ASP A 50 -0.69 -1.16 16.66
N HIS A 51 -1.65 -1.75 17.38
CA HIS A 51 -2.97 -2.05 16.86
C HIS A 51 -3.77 -0.80 16.50
N ARG A 52 -3.74 0.23 17.35
CA ARG A 52 -4.52 1.45 17.14
C ARG A 52 -4.03 2.19 15.90
N ARG A 53 -2.70 2.31 15.76
CA ARG A 53 -2.10 2.94 14.59
C ARG A 53 -2.44 2.18 13.30
N ARG A 54 -2.50 0.85 13.33
CA ARG A 54 -2.89 0.04 12.17
C ARG A 54 -4.34 0.32 11.79
N LEU A 55 -5.25 0.26 12.76
CA LEU A 55 -6.68 0.49 12.55
C LEU A 55 -6.95 1.90 12.00
N GLU A 56 -6.34 2.93 12.58
CA GLU A 56 -6.45 4.31 12.12
C GLU A 56 -5.96 4.48 10.68
N PHE A 57 -4.85 3.82 10.32
CA PHE A 57 -4.34 3.78 8.95
C PHE A 57 -5.32 3.10 7.99
N GLU A 58 -5.85 1.93 8.35
CA GLU A 58 -6.77 1.15 7.52
C GLU A 58 -8.07 1.91 7.25
N VAL A 59 -8.67 2.50 8.27
CA VAL A 59 -9.91 3.27 8.14
C VAL A 59 -9.69 4.45 7.20
N ARG A 60 -8.62 5.23 7.41
CA ARG A 60 -8.30 6.38 6.55
C ARG A 60 -8.08 5.95 5.10
N ALA A 61 -7.24 4.94 4.88
CA ALA A 61 -6.90 4.48 3.53
C ALA A 61 -8.11 3.90 2.78
N ARG A 62 -9.04 3.23 3.48
CA ARG A 62 -10.28 2.75 2.89
C ARG A 62 -11.17 3.91 2.46
N ASN A 63 -11.31 4.95 3.29
CA ASN A 63 -12.09 6.13 2.92
C ASN A 63 -11.48 6.83 1.70
N GLU A 64 -10.16 7.06 1.69
CA GLU A 64 -9.45 7.65 0.54
C GLU A 64 -9.67 6.85 -0.76
N TYR A 65 -9.70 5.51 -0.67
CA TYR A 65 -10.02 4.67 -1.82
C TYR A 65 -11.46 4.83 -2.29
N TRP A 66 -12.43 4.82 -1.38
CA TRP A 66 -13.84 4.97 -1.73
C TRP A 66 -14.14 6.34 -2.35
N ASP A 67 -13.49 7.39 -1.88
CA ASP A 67 -13.58 8.74 -2.46
C ASP A 67 -13.01 8.77 -3.90
N LEU A 68 -11.93 8.03 -4.16
CA LEU A 68 -11.26 7.98 -5.46
C LEU A 68 -11.88 6.96 -6.43
N LEU A 69 -12.60 5.94 -5.94
CA LEU A 69 -13.13 4.83 -6.71
C LEU A 69 -13.93 5.26 -7.95
N PRO A 70 -14.86 6.24 -7.88
CA PRO A 70 -15.62 6.67 -9.05
C PRO A 70 -14.71 7.14 -10.20
N ILE A 71 -13.62 7.83 -9.88
CA ILE A 71 -12.65 8.32 -10.88
C ILE A 71 -11.86 7.16 -11.49
N LEU A 72 -11.46 6.18 -10.68
CA LEU A 72 -10.75 4.99 -11.16
C LEU A 72 -11.64 4.14 -12.08
N GLU A 73 -12.92 4.02 -11.77
CA GLU A 73 -13.89 3.28 -12.60
C GLU A 73 -14.11 3.96 -13.95
N LEU A 74 -14.20 5.29 -13.98
CA LEU A 74 -14.26 6.05 -15.22
C LEU A 74 -13.01 5.81 -16.09
N TYR A 75 -11.81 5.93 -15.52
CA TYR A 75 -10.56 5.69 -16.24
C TYR A 75 -10.39 4.26 -16.74
N ARG A 76 -10.77 3.25 -15.94
CA ARG A 76 -10.70 1.85 -16.36
C ARG A 76 -11.72 1.55 -17.45
N GLY A 77 -12.90 2.15 -17.35
CA GLY A 77 -13.97 2.00 -18.33
C GLY A 77 -13.64 2.63 -19.69
N THR A 78 -12.83 3.69 -19.75
CA THR A 78 -12.38 4.25 -21.04
C THR A 78 -11.33 3.35 -21.69
N VAL A 79 -10.30 2.93 -20.94
CA VAL A 79 -9.23 2.08 -21.48
C VAL A 79 -9.76 0.73 -22.00
N LEU A 80 -10.76 0.14 -21.33
CA LEU A 80 -11.36 -1.13 -21.75
C LEU A 80 -12.36 -1.02 -22.92
N ARG A 81 -12.81 0.19 -23.27
CA ARG A 81 -13.68 0.39 -24.45
C ARG A 81 -12.90 0.52 -25.75
N ASP A 82 -11.63 0.91 -25.65
CA ASP A 82 -10.74 1.16 -26.79
C ASP A 82 -9.79 -0.03 -27.08
N ALA A 83 -9.99 -1.18 -26.43
CA ALA A 83 -9.20 -2.41 -26.56
C ALA A 83 -10.04 -3.57 -27.12
#